data_AF-A0A6A4N499-F1
#
_entry.id   AF-A0A6A4N499-F1
#
_cell.length_a   1.000
_cell.length_b   1.000
_cell.length_c   1.000
_cell.angle_alpha   90.00
_cell.angle_beta   90.00
_cell.angle_gamma   90.00
#
_symmetry.space_group_name_H-M   'P 1'
#
loop_
_entity.id
_entity.type
_entity.pdbx_description
1 polymer ?
#
loop_
_entity_poly.entity_id
_entity_poly.type
_entity_poly.pdbx_seq_one_letter_code
_entity_poly.pdbx_strand_id
1 'polypeptide(L)'
;MFPLLTPYNFLTGKIRFRLSTLGRGKVHAHSYPLITLQPSWLKKMGEIHLAVRFSWSFLSTLDICKLYIEPLLPKHHYVFPLSPSQSDTLRNQASNLISHRLGSAEPPLRKEFVHYILDMRSNLWSMRKARANVERVMNLIGNIVFLWKLLQDIRYKKKHITFTLAFNIMCMFFFITPQLIFPLVFCYIIHVGVTSYFKRPKKPCYIDAKLCGAETSSGEDFEEELDPCPTQLEGKALRMRYDRLRYIFRSTQKMVDEIATIGEKVQSLSSWRDEIATFLFALFCSVGLLVTIIVPTQVLIFLCITYYLWYPRFRSILPSVPENLFRRMLSKQAFIL
;
A
#
# COMPACT_ATOMS: atom_id res chain seq x y z
N MET A 1 26.09 -3.78 -3.23
CA MET A 1 25.60 -4.43 -1.99
C MET A 1 26.83 -4.98 -1.31
N PHE A 2 27.30 -4.39 -0.22
CA PHE A 2 28.54 -4.81 0.46
C PHE A 2 28.17 -5.52 1.76
N PRO A 3 28.38 -6.84 1.88
CA PRO A 3 28.31 -7.53 3.16
C PRO A 3 29.71 -7.60 3.79
N LEU A 4 29.86 -7.03 4.98
CA LEU A 4 30.99 -7.30 5.87
C LEU A 4 30.71 -8.66 6.55
N LEU A 5 31.59 -9.63 6.33
CA LEU A 5 31.52 -10.99 6.86
C LEU A 5 32.03 -11.02 8.31
N THR A 6 31.17 -11.42 9.25
CA THR A 6 31.56 -11.90 10.58
C THR A 6 31.15 -13.38 10.71
N PRO A 7 31.89 -14.21 11.49
CA PRO A 7 31.77 -15.67 11.48
C PRO A 7 30.49 -16.22 12.11
N TYR A 8 29.65 -15.36 12.69
CA TYR A 8 28.29 -15.68 13.11
C TYR A 8 27.33 -14.90 12.23
N ASN A 9 26.86 -15.54 11.16
CA ASN A 9 25.88 -14.96 10.24
C ASN A 9 24.50 -14.86 10.94
N PHE A 10 24.35 -13.92 11.88
CA PHE A 10 23.05 -13.47 12.36
C PHE A 10 22.59 -12.31 11.47
N LEU A 11 21.31 -12.33 11.11
CA LEU A 11 20.72 -11.24 10.34
C LEU A 11 20.65 -9.96 11.20
N THR A 12 21.49 -8.98 10.89
CA THR A 12 21.61 -7.71 11.64
C THR A 12 20.51 -6.68 11.31
N GLY A 13 19.75 -6.87 10.22
CA GLY A 13 18.60 -6.03 9.89
C GLY A 13 18.28 -5.96 8.39
N LYS A 14 17.12 -5.40 8.06
CA LYS A 14 16.61 -5.24 6.69
C LYS A 14 16.23 -3.78 6.44
N ILE A 15 16.71 -3.22 5.33
CA ILE A 15 16.29 -1.89 4.87
C ILE A 15 15.71 -2.05 3.46
N ARG A 16 14.49 -1.54 3.24
CA ARG A 16 13.84 -1.51 1.92
C ARG A 16 13.71 -0.07 1.44
N PHE A 17 14.12 0.16 0.19
CA PHE A 17 13.92 1.41 -0.52
C PHE A 17 12.93 1.20 -1.64
N ARG A 18 11.86 1.99 -1.66
CA ARG A 18 10.98 2.03 -2.82
C ARG A 18 11.53 3.00 -3.85
N LEU A 19 11.90 2.47 -5.01
CA LEU A 19 12.56 3.24 -6.08
C LEU A 19 11.72 4.44 -6.54
N SER A 20 10.38 4.34 -6.53
CA SER A 20 9.51 5.45 -6.95
C SER A 20 9.53 6.66 -6.01
N THR A 21 10.04 6.54 -4.78
CA THR A 21 10.22 7.68 -3.86
C THR A 21 11.56 8.38 -4.02
N LEU A 22 12.49 7.81 -4.79
CA LEU A 22 13.81 8.38 -5.00
C LEU A 22 13.79 9.31 -6.22
N GLY A 23 13.96 10.61 -5.97
CA GLY A 23 14.06 11.60 -7.04
C GLY A 23 15.29 11.38 -7.94
N ARG A 24 15.13 11.62 -9.25
CA ARG A 24 16.18 11.46 -10.27
C ARG A 24 17.40 12.32 -9.94
N GLY A 25 18.57 11.69 -9.89
CA GLY A 25 19.86 12.36 -9.73
C GLY A 25 20.12 12.97 -8.35
N LYS A 26 19.13 12.95 -7.43
CA LYS A 26 19.26 13.47 -6.07
C LYS A 26 19.95 12.44 -5.17
N VAL A 27 20.87 12.91 -4.34
CA VAL A 27 21.53 12.09 -3.32
C VAL A 27 20.64 12.11 -2.08
N HIS A 28 20.16 10.93 -1.66
CA HIS A 28 19.42 10.75 -0.43
C HIS A 28 20.35 10.17 0.62
N ALA A 29 20.84 11.01 1.54
CA ALA A 29 21.70 10.61 2.65
C ALA A 29 20.91 10.67 3.97
N HIS A 30 20.65 9.52 4.57
CA HIS A 30 19.89 9.42 5.84
C HIS A 30 20.47 8.33 6.73
N SER A 31 20.30 8.48 8.04
CA SER A 31 20.52 7.41 9.01
C SER A 31 19.27 6.51 9.08
N TYR A 32 19.50 5.21 9.00
CA TYR A 32 18.47 4.18 9.07
C TYR A 32 18.71 3.33 10.31
N PRO A 33 17.77 3.27 11.27
CA PRO A 33 17.92 2.42 12.42
C PRO A 33 17.86 0.94 11.99
N LEU A 34 18.85 0.16 12.40
CA LEU A 34 18.83 -1.29 12.27
C LEU A 34 18.00 -1.88 13.39
N ILE A 35 16.85 -2.43 13.01
CA ILE A 35 15.92 -3.07 13.92
C ILE A 35 15.99 -4.57 13.66
N THR A 36 16.40 -5.35 14.66
CA THR A 36 16.34 -6.82 14.61
C THR A 36 15.21 -7.32 15.49
N LEU A 37 14.41 -8.23 14.93
CA LEU A 37 13.39 -8.99 15.65
C LEU A 37 14.07 -10.19 16.32
N GLN A 38 14.11 -10.19 17.65
CA GLN A 38 14.56 -11.34 18.46
C GLN A 38 13.33 -11.94 19.16
N PRO A 39 13.30 -13.26 19.48
CA PRO A 39 12.09 -13.94 19.96
C PRO A 39 11.45 -13.32 21.21
N SER A 40 12.19 -12.56 22.01
CA SER A 40 11.69 -11.96 23.24
C SER A 40 11.58 -10.42 23.20
N TRP A 41 12.35 -9.73 22.33
CA TRP A 41 12.43 -8.26 22.33
C TRP A 41 12.83 -7.66 20.98
N LEU A 42 12.39 -6.43 20.71
CA LEU A 42 12.89 -5.59 19.63
C LEU A 42 14.24 -4.96 20.04
N LYS A 43 15.35 -5.36 19.43
CA LYS A 43 16.66 -4.74 19.71
C LYS A 43 17.06 -3.81 18.57
N LYS A 44 17.20 -2.51 18.89
CA LYS A 44 17.85 -1.54 17.98
C LYS A 44 19.36 -1.80 18.03
N MET A 45 19.89 -2.44 16.99
CA MET A 45 21.30 -2.88 16.93
C MET A 45 22.26 -1.74 16.54
N GLY A 46 21.76 -0.65 15.97
CA GLY A 46 22.56 0.52 15.57
C GLY A 46 21.85 1.39 14.54
N GLU A 47 22.59 2.33 13.93
CA GLU A 47 22.13 3.14 12.81
C GLU A 47 23.11 3.01 11.63
N ILE A 48 22.59 2.77 10.43
CA ILE A 48 23.37 2.80 9.19
C ILE A 48 23.14 4.13 8.50
N HIS A 49 24.21 4.88 8.28
CA HIS A 49 24.19 6.03 7.37
C HIS A 49 24.32 5.54 5.94
N LEU A 50 23.26 5.71 5.14
CA LEU A 50 23.26 5.30 3.74
C LEU A 50 23.02 6.53 2.85
N ALA A 51 23.90 6.71 1.87
CA ALA A 51 23.73 7.68 0.79
C ALA A 51 23.42 6.94 -0.51
N VAL A 52 22.21 7.15 -1.05
CA VAL A 52 21.76 6.52 -2.30
C VAL A 52 21.50 7.60 -3.34
N ARG A 53 22.10 7.44 -4.52
CA ARG A 53 21.80 8.25 -5.70
C ARG A 53 21.25 7.35 -6.79
N PHE A 54 20.11 7.73 -7.34
CA PHE A 54 19.47 6.98 -8.41
C PHE A 54 19.48 7.79 -9.70
N SER A 55 20.18 7.28 -10.72
CA SER A 55 20.34 7.93 -12.02
C SER A 55 19.88 7.02 -13.14
N TRP A 56 18.83 7.45 -13.85
CA TRP A 56 18.40 6.82 -15.11
C TRP A 56 18.90 7.72 -16.22
N SER A 57 20.02 7.35 -16.83
CA SER A 57 20.63 8.12 -17.91
C SER A 57 19.86 7.95 -19.23
N PHE A 58 19.19 6.81 -19.40
CA PHE A 58 18.53 6.42 -20.66
C PHE A 58 17.04 6.74 -20.75
N LEU A 59 16.33 6.90 -19.62
CA LEU A 59 14.87 6.99 -19.62
C LEU A 59 14.40 8.45 -19.49
N SER A 60 13.60 8.91 -20.45
CA SER A 60 12.96 10.23 -20.39
C SER A 60 11.82 10.24 -19.37
N THR A 61 11.40 11.43 -18.91
CA THR A 61 10.22 11.56 -18.04
C THR A 61 8.96 11.03 -18.71
N LEU A 62 8.85 11.18 -20.04
CA LEU A 62 7.74 10.66 -20.83
C LEU A 62 7.71 9.13 -20.86
N ASP A 63 8.87 8.47 -20.97
CA ASP A 63 8.93 7.01 -20.96
C ASP A 63 8.59 6.45 -19.58
N ILE A 64 8.92 7.17 -18.51
CA ILE A 64 8.45 6.82 -17.16
C ILE A 64 6.93 6.98 -17.07
N CYS A 65 6.36 8.07 -17.59
CA CYS A 65 4.90 8.24 -17.64
C CYS A 65 4.22 7.10 -18.42
N LYS A 66 4.79 6.68 -19.56
CA LYS A 66 4.29 5.54 -20.35
C LYS A 66 4.28 4.25 -19.53
N LEU A 67 5.33 4.00 -18.74
CA LEU A 67 5.34 2.84 -17.84
C LEU A 67 4.12 2.87 -16.92
N TYR A 68 3.74 4.00 -16.33
CA TYR A 68 2.55 4.06 -15.45
C TYR A 68 1.21 3.81 -16.17
N ILE A 69 1.15 4.07 -17.47
CA ILE A 69 -0.05 3.91 -18.31
C ILE A 69 -0.18 2.46 -18.81
N GLU A 70 0.94 1.83 -19.15
CA GLU A 70 0.98 0.49 -19.72
C GLU A 70 0.65 -0.62 -18.71
N PRO A 71 0.04 -1.73 -19.16
CA PRO A 71 -0.24 -2.88 -18.31
C PRO A 71 1.06 -3.46 -17.73
N LEU A 72 1.01 -3.89 -16.47
CA LEU A 72 2.19 -4.42 -15.76
C LEU A 72 2.66 -5.76 -16.35
N LEU A 73 1.69 -6.57 -16.80
CA LEU A 73 1.94 -7.92 -17.30
C LEU A 73 1.66 -8.00 -18.81
N PRO A 74 2.24 -8.98 -19.51
CA PRO A 74 1.84 -9.29 -20.88
C PRO A 74 0.35 -9.66 -20.96
N LYS A 75 -0.30 -9.35 -22.09
CA LYS A 75 -1.75 -9.56 -22.32
C LYS A 75 -2.24 -10.95 -21.92
N HIS A 76 -1.44 -11.99 -22.17
CA HIS A 76 -1.77 -13.38 -21.85
C HIS A 76 -2.19 -13.60 -20.38
N HIS A 77 -1.54 -12.93 -19.42
CA HIS A 77 -1.82 -13.11 -17.99
C HIS A 77 -3.15 -12.50 -17.53
N TYR A 78 -3.76 -11.63 -18.35
CA TYR A 78 -5.09 -11.07 -18.08
C TYR A 78 -6.21 -11.93 -18.69
N VAL A 79 -5.92 -12.61 -19.80
CA VAL A 79 -6.86 -13.56 -20.43
C VAL A 79 -6.93 -14.86 -19.61
N PHE A 80 -5.76 -15.35 -19.17
CA PHE A 80 -5.63 -16.56 -18.37
C PHE A 80 -4.94 -16.23 -17.04
N PRO A 81 -5.70 -15.77 -16.03
CA PRO A 81 -5.12 -15.42 -14.74
C PRO A 81 -4.61 -16.68 -14.03
N LEU A 82 -3.43 -16.56 -13.44
CA LEU A 82 -2.89 -17.61 -12.56
C LEU A 82 -3.73 -17.70 -11.29
N SER A 83 -4.05 -18.92 -10.86
CA SER A 83 -4.67 -19.14 -9.56
C SER A 83 -3.75 -18.61 -8.45
N PRO A 84 -4.28 -18.07 -7.34
CA PRO A 84 -3.47 -17.67 -6.19
C PRO A 84 -2.53 -18.78 -5.71
N SER A 85 -2.98 -20.03 -5.73
CA SER A 85 -2.16 -21.18 -5.36
C SER A 85 -0.99 -21.42 -6.33
N GLN A 86 -1.23 -21.31 -7.64
CA GLN A 86 -0.20 -21.45 -8.67
C GLN A 86 0.84 -20.34 -8.58
N SER A 87 0.40 -19.10 -8.33
CA SER A 87 1.30 -17.97 -8.14
C SER A 87 2.20 -18.16 -6.91
N ASP A 88 1.63 -18.64 -5.79
CA ASP A 88 2.41 -18.98 -4.59
C ASP A 88 3.41 -20.13 -4.87
N THR A 89 3.01 -21.16 -5.61
CA THR A 89 3.92 -22.26 -6.01
C THR A 89 5.08 -21.75 -6.87
N LEU A 90 4.78 -20.94 -7.91
CA LEU A 90 5.80 -20.37 -8.79
C LEU A 90 6.75 -19.46 -8.03
N ARG A 91 6.23 -18.66 -7.09
CA ARG A 91 7.05 -17.80 -6.22
C ARG A 91 8.01 -18.64 -5.38
N ASN A 92 7.53 -19.73 -4.78
CA ASN A 92 8.35 -20.66 -3.98
C ASN A 92 9.41 -21.38 -4.83
N GLN A 93 9.10 -21.75 -6.06
CA GLN A 93 10.08 -22.34 -6.98
C GLN A 93 11.16 -21.32 -7.37
N ALA A 94 10.75 -20.10 -7.72
CA ALA A 94 11.68 -19.03 -8.06
C ALA A 94 12.61 -18.68 -6.88
N SER A 95 12.11 -18.63 -5.65
CA SER A 95 12.94 -18.37 -4.48
C SER A 95 13.93 -19.49 -4.19
N ASN A 96 13.52 -20.75 -4.33
CA ASN A 96 14.41 -21.90 -4.19
C ASN A 96 15.53 -21.83 -5.23
N LEU A 97 15.21 -21.52 -6.49
CA LEU A 97 16.19 -21.34 -7.56
C LEU A 97 17.16 -20.20 -7.26
N ILE A 98 16.66 -19.03 -6.83
CA ILE A 98 17.49 -17.89 -6.45
C ILE A 98 18.39 -18.25 -5.26
N SER A 99 17.86 -18.97 -4.27
CA SER A 99 18.63 -19.40 -3.11
C SER A 99 19.74 -20.38 -3.46
N HIS A 100 19.50 -21.28 -4.41
CA HIS A 100 20.51 -22.18 -4.92
C HIS A 100 21.60 -21.41 -5.67
N ARG A 101 21.23 -20.48 -6.57
CA ARG A 101 22.20 -19.67 -7.32
C ARG A 101 23.05 -18.76 -6.43
N LEU A 102 22.42 -18.12 -5.44
CA LEU A 102 23.12 -17.24 -4.49
C LEU A 102 23.94 -18.03 -3.46
N GLY A 103 23.60 -19.28 -3.19
CA GLY A 103 24.42 -20.19 -2.39
C GLY A 103 25.74 -20.56 -3.07
N SER A 104 25.78 -20.52 -4.40
CA SER A 104 26.99 -20.73 -5.21
C SER A 104 27.70 -19.43 -5.60
N ALA A 105 27.21 -18.26 -5.18
CA ALA A 105 27.86 -16.98 -5.47
C ALA A 105 29.03 -16.70 -4.50
N GLU A 106 29.89 -15.75 -4.85
CA GLU A 106 30.96 -15.26 -3.98
C GLU A 106 30.62 -13.84 -3.48
N PRO A 107 30.39 -13.63 -2.16
CA PRO A 107 30.32 -14.62 -1.07
C PRO A 107 29.01 -15.45 -1.05
N PRO A 108 29.04 -16.70 -0.55
CA PRO A 108 27.88 -17.58 -0.57
C PRO A 108 26.80 -17.10 0.42
N LEU A 109 25.58 -16.89 -0.07
CA LEU A 109 24.44 -16.50 0.75
C LEU A 109 23.65 -17.73 1.18
N ARG A 110 23.46 -17.93 2.49
CA ARG A 110 22.64 -19.06 2.99
C ARG A 110 21.19 -18.91 2.56
N LYS A 111 20.52 -20.05 2.38
CA LYS A 111 19.11 -20.14 1.99
C LYS A 111 18.20 -19.29 2.88
N GLU A 112 18.45 -19.28 4.19
CA GLU A 112 17.70 -18.50 5.19
C GLU A 112 17.72 -17.00 4.90
N PHE A 113 18.89 -16.44 4.57
CA PHE A 113 19.03 -15.03 4.21
C PHE A 113 18.25 -14.70 2.95
N VAL A 114 18.34 -15.57 1.94
CA VAL A 114 17.63 -15.36 0.68
C VAL A 114 16.12 -15.42 0.89
N HIS A 115 15.62 -16.37 1.71
CA HIS A 115 14.20 -16.48 2.03
C HIS A 115 13.70 -15.28 2.82
N TYR A 116 14.54 -14.75 3.71
CA TYR A 116 14.26 -13.54 4.48
C TYR A 116 14.28 -12.28 3.60
N ILE A 117 15.21 -12.16 2.65
CA ILE A 117 15.26 -11.05 1.69
C ILE A 117 14.03 -11.06 0.78
N LEU A 118 13.65 -12.23 0.25
CA LEU A 118 12.53 -12.44 -0.67
C LEU A 118 11.14 -12.49 -0.01
N ASP A 119 11.08 -12.32 1.31
CA ASP A 119 9.83 -12.31 2.09
C ASP A 119 8.97 -13.56 1.90
N MET A 120 9.61 -14.73 1.83
CA MET A 120 8.91 -16.02 1.69
C MET A 120 7.91 -16.27 2.84
N ARG A 121 8.24 -15.77 4.04
CA ARG A 121 7.40 -15.90 5.25
C ARG A 121 6.31 -14.83 5.37
N SER A 122 6.23 -13.85 4.45
CA SER A 122 5.24 -12.75 4.55
C SER A 122 3.79 -13.22 4.52
N ASN A 123 3.56 -14.37 3.89
CA ASN A 123 2.23 -14.94 3.74
C ASN A 123 1.75 -15.67 5.00
N LEU A 124 2.58 -15.87 6.02
CA LEU A 124 2.15 -16.45 7.28
C LEU A 124 1.41 -15.42 8.14
N TRP A 125 0.39 -15.90 8.84
CA TRP A 125 -0.35 -15.08 9.80
C TRP A 125 0.54 -14.76 11.02
N SER A 126 0.50 -13.51 11.46
CA SER A 126 1.10 -13.06 12.73
C SER A 126 0.26 -11.97 13.40
N MET A 127 0.11 -12.05 14.72
CA MET A 127 -0.70 -11.11 15.50
C MET A 127 -0.17 -9.67 15.42
N ARG A 128 1.14 -9.49 15.43
CA ARG A 128 1.80 -8.18 15.23
C ARG A 128 1.40 -7.52 13.91
N LYS A 129 1.47 -8.26 12.79
CA LYS A 129 1.07 -7.74 11.47
C LYS A 129 -0.43 -7.46 11.42
N ALA A 130 -1.26 -8.29 12.05
CA ALA A 130 -2.69 -8.04 12.15
C ALA A 130 -2.99 -6.73 12.90
N ARG A 131 -2.35 -6.49 14.06
CA ARG A 131 -2.50 -5.24 14.82
C ARG A 131 -2.01 -4.01 14.03
N ALA A 132 -0.84 -4.11 13.40
CA ALA A 132 -0.31 -3.04 12.55
C ALA A 132 -1.26 -2.71 11.39
N ASN A 133 -1.84 -3.73 10.75
CA ASN A 133 -2.81 -3.54 9.68
C ASN A 133 -4.09 -2.85 10.18
N VAL A 134 -4.59 -3.22 11.36
CA VAL A 134 -5.75 -2.57 11.98
C VAL A 134 -5.46 -1.10 12.30
N GLU A 135 -4.29 -0.78 12.86
CA GLU A 135 -3.90 0.60 13.13
C GLU A 135 -3.81 1.44 11.84
N ARG A 136 -3.27 0.88 10.75
CA ARG A 136 -3.26 1.54 9.44
C ARG A 136 -4.68 1.85 8.96
N VAL A 137 -5.63 0.92 9.11
CA VAL A 137 -7.04 1.13 8.77
C VAL A 137 -7.68 2.19 9.66
N MET A 138 -7.44 2.16 10.97
CA MET A 138 -7.97 3.15 11.91
C MET A 138 -7.47 4.56 11.59
N ASN A 139 -6.20 4.72 11.21
CA ASN A 139 -5.64 5.98 10.76
C ASN A 139 -6.32 6.52 9.48
N LEU A 140 -6.74 5.64 8.58
CA LEU A 140 -7.48 6.03 7.37
C LEU A 140 -8.93 6.44 7.70
N ILE A 141 -9.57 5.72 8.62
CA ILE A 141 -10.95 5.96 9.04
C ILE A 141 -11.07 7.16 10.00
N GLY A 142 -9.97 7.61 10.62
CA GLY A 142 -9.95 8.74 11.56
C GLY A 142 -10.63 10.01 11.04
N ASN A 143 -10.42 10.35 9.77
CA ASN A 143 -11.08 11.51 9.14
C ASN A 143 -12.61 11.31 9.02
N ILE A 144 -13.05 10.09 8.71
CA ILE A 144 -14.48 9.74 8.61
C ILE A 144 -15.12 9.77 10.01
N VAL A 145 -14.41 9.26 11.02
CA VAL A 145 -14.87 9.30 12.42
C VAL A 145 -14.98 10.73 12.92
N PHE A 146 -14.04 11.61 12.55
CA PHE A 146 -14.12 13.03 12.87
C PHE A 146 -15.35 13.69 12.21
N LEU A 147 -15.59 13.44 10.92
CA LEU A 147 -16.79 13.91 10.22
C LEU A 147 -18.08 13.38 10.84
N TRP A 148 -18.11 12.11 11.25
CA TRP A 148 -19.25 11.49 11.90
C TRP A 148 -19.53 12.14 13.27
N LYS A 149 -18.49 12.39 14.06
CA LYS A 149 -18.62 13.12 15.34
C LYS A 149 -19.12 14.54 15.12
N LEU A 150 -18.65 15.24 14.08
CA LEU A 150 -19.17 16.57 13.71
C LEU A 150 -20.66 16.50 13.39
N LEU A 151 -21.11 15.51 12.60
CA LEU A 151 -22.53 15.30 12.29
C LEU A 151 -23.36 14.99 13.54
N GLN A 152 -22.83 14.20 14.46
CA GLN A 152 -23.47 13.94 15.75
C GLN A 152 -23.55 15.21 16.60
N ASP A 153 -22.48 16.00 16.67
CA ASP A 153 -22.45 17.26 17.43
C ASP A 153 -23.51 18.25 16.92
N ILE A 154 -23.69 18.37 15.60
CA ILE A 154 -24.72 19.20 14.97
C ILE A 154 -26.13 18.71 15.35
N ARG A 155 -26.32 17.39 15.44
CA ARG A 155 -27.61 16.78 15.76
C ARG A 155 -28.02 17.00 17.22
N TYR A 156 -27.07 16.91 18.16
CA TYR A 156 -27.38 16.87 19.60
C TYR A 156 -27.20 18.22 20.32
N LYS A 157 -26.37 19.14 19.83
CA LYS A 157 -26.13 20.43 20.51
C LYS A 157 -27.08 21.52 20.01
N LYS A 158 -28.00 21.94 20.90
CA LYS A 158 -28.98 23.03 20.70
C LYS A 158 -28.39 24.40 20.31
N LYS A 159 -27.09 24.66 20.51
CA LYS A 159 -26.46 25.97 20.31
C LYS A 159 -26.03 26.28 18.86
N HIS A 160 -26.19 25.37 17.91
CA HIS A 160 -25.75 25.53 16.51
C HIS A 160 -26.88 25.54 15.48
N ILE A 161 -28.00 26.21 15.78
CA ILE A 161 -29.15 26.35 14.84
C ILE A 161 -28.69 26.89 13.48
N THR A 162 -27.78 27.86 13.47
CA THR A 162 -27.20 28.45 12.24
C THR A 162 -26.44 27.42 11.40
N PHE A 163 -25.67 26.52 12.02
CA PHE A 163 -24.92 25.49 11.31
C PHE A 163 -25.84 24.42 10.73
N THR A 164 -26.84 23.98 11.50
CA THR A 164 -27.85 23.03 11.02
C THR A 164 -28.64 23.61 9.85
N LEU A 165 -29.03 24.88 9.92
CA LEU A 165 -29.72 25.55 8.83
C LEU A 165 -28.81 25.69 7.59
N ALA A 166 -27.56 26.13 7.76
CA ALA A 166 -26.60 26.24 6.66
C ALA A 166 -26.32 24.89 5.98
N PHE A 167 -26.17 23.82 6.76
CA PHE A 167 -25.99 22.47 6.22
C PHE A 167 -27.22 22.01 5.41
N ASN A 168 -28.43 22.24 5.92
CA ASN A 168 -29.65 21.91 5.17
C ASN A 168 -29.80 22.74 3.89
N ILE A 169 -29.49 24.04 3.94
CA ILE A 169 -29.48 24.89 2.74
C ILE A 169 -28.46 24.38 1.71
N MET A 170 -27.26 23.99 2.16
CA MET A 170 -26.25 23.40 1.29
C MET A 170 -26.75 22.09 0.64
N CYS A 171 -27.38 21.21 1.41
CA CYS A 171 -27.97 19.98 0.89
C CYS A 171 -29.10 20.26 -0.13
N MET A 172 -29.96 21.23 0.15
CA MET A 172 -31.03 21.64 -0.78
C MET A 172 -30.46 22.22 -2.07
N PHE A 173 -29.40 23.03 -1.98
CA PHE A 173 -28.69 23.55 -3.15
C PHE A 173 -28.12 22.42 -4.03
N PHE A 174 -27.52 21.40 -3.43
CA PHE A 174 -27.03 20.22 -4.16
C PHE A 174 -28.16 19.39 -4.79
N PHE A 175 -29.31 19.29 -4.13
CA PHE A 175 -30.47 18.57 -4.66
C PHE A 175 -31.09 19.29 -5.88
N ILE A 176 -31.14 20.62 -5.85
CA ILE A 176 -31.67 21.44 -6.96
C ILE A 176 -30.68 21.48 -8.13
N THR A 177 -29.37 21.47 -7.85
CA THR A 177 -28.31 21.57 -8.86
C THR A 177 -27.39 20.34 -8.87
N PRO A 178 -27.91 19.14 -9.20
CA PRO A 178 -27.11 17.91 -9.18
C PRO A 178 -25.97 17.94 -10.22
N GLN A 179 -26.08 18.83 -11.21
CA GLN A 179 -25.05 19.05 -12.22
C GLN A 179 -23.72 19.54 -11.64
N LEU A 180 -23.76 20.27 -10.51
CA LEU A 180 -22.59 20.91 -9.91
C LEU A 180 -21.81 19.96 -8.98
N ILE A 181 -22.39 18.82 -8.59
CA ILE A 181 -21.79 17.87 -7.64
C ILE A 181 -20.44 17.35 -8.17
N PHE A 182 -20.41 16.79 -9.38
CA PHE A 182 -19.18 16.22 -9.95
C PHE A 182 -18.08 17.28 -10.18
N PRO A 183 -18.36 18.44 -10.80
CA PRO A 183 -17.38 19.53 -10.91
C PRO A 183 -16.80 19.95 -9.56
N LEU A 184 -17.63 20.12 -8.53
CA LEU A 184 -17.16 20.52 -7.20
C LEU A 184 -16.28 19.45 -6.55
N VAL A 185 -16.60 18.16 -6.74
CA VAL A 185 -15.75 17.06 -6.26
C VAL A 185 -14.38 17.08 -6.96
N PHE A 186 -14.34 17.24 -8.28
CA PHE A 186 -13.06 17.33 -9.02
C PHE A 186 -12.25 18.56 -8.61
N CYS A 187 -12.89 19.73 -8.48
CA CYS A 187 -12.24 20.94 -7.98
C CYS A 187 -11.67 20.75 -6.58
N TYR A 188 -12.41 20.11 -5.68
CA TYR A 188 -11.95 19.80 -4.33
C TYR A 188 -10.72 18.88 -4.34
N ILE A 189 -10.74 17.81 -5.13
CA ILE A 189 -9.61 16.89 -5.26
C ILE A 189 -8.36 17.61 -5.80
N ILE A 190 -8.52 18.46 -6.82
CA ILE A 190 -7.42 19.26 -7.38
C ILE A 190 -6.87 20.24 -6.33
N HIS A 191 -7.74 20.96 -5.62
CA HIS A 191 -7.34 21.88 -4.56
C HIS A 191 -6.58 21.16 -3.43
N VAL A 192 -7.08 20.01 -2.96
CA VAL A 192 -6.40 19.17 -1.97
C VAL A 192 -5.05 18.69 -2.50
N GLY A 193 -4.98 18.30 -3.77
CA GLY A 193 -3.72 17.99 -4.45
C GLY A 193 -2.75 19.17 -4.39
N VAL A 194 -3.12 20.33 -4.93
CA VAL A 194 -2.24 21.51 -4.99
C VAL A 194 -1.78 21.95 -3.61
N THR A 195 -2.66 22.00 -2.62
CA THR A 195 -2.28 22.38 -1.23
C THR A 195 -1.33 21.36 -0.59
N SER A 196 -1.52 20.08 -0.89
CA SER A 196 -0.62 19.01 -0.43
C SER A 196 0.74 19.00 -1.12
N TYR A 197 0.83 19.51 -2.36
CA TYR A 197 2.11 19.70 -3.06
C TYR A 197 3.03 20.63 -2.27
N PHE A 198 2.47 21.75 -1.76
CA PHE A 198 3.24 22.70 -0.96
C PHE A 198 3.66 22.11 0.40
N LYS A 199 2.85 21.22 0.98
CA LYS A 199 3.10 20.58 2.28
C LYS A 199 3.85 19.24 2.17
N ARG A 200 4.43 18.93 1.00
CA ARG A 200 4.99 17.60 0.73
C ARG A 200 6.17 17.22 1.64
N PRO A 201 6.20 16.00 2.19
CA PRO A 201 7.34 15.50 2.94
C PRO A 201 8.53 15.28 2.00
N LYS A 202 9.68 15.91 2.30
CA LYS A 202 10.91 15.81 1.50
C LYS A 202 11.80 14.60 1.87
N LYS A 203 11.51 13.93 2.98
CA LYS A 203 12.31 12.81 3.49
C LYS A 203 11.79 11.48 2.93
N PRO A 204 12.66 10.59 2.43
CA PRO A 204 12.26 9.25 1.99
C PRO A 204 11.70 8.47 3.18
N CYS A 205 10.63 7.71 2.93
CA CYS A 205 9.99 6.89 3.97
C CYS A 205 10.94 5.75 4.34
N TYR A 206 11.27 5.62 5.62
CA TYR A 206 12.01 4.48 6.14
C TYR A 206 11.04 3.48 6.79
N ILE A 207 11.52 2.26 7.03
CA ILE A 207 10.79 1.25 7.81
C ILE A 207 10.66 1.79 9.23
N ASP A 208 9.47 2.23 9.60
CA ASP A 208 9.19 2.80 10.91
C ASP A 208 8.74 1.68 11.87
N ALA A 209 9.41 1.57 13.03
CA ALA A 209 9.12 0.56 14.04
C ALA A 209 7.66 0.66 14.53
N LYS A 210 7.15 1.90 14.57
CA LYS A 210 5.77 2.22 14.94
C LYS A 210 4.75 1.69 13.93
N LEU A 211 4.98 1.85 12.63
CA LEU A 211 4.14 1.29 11.57
C LEU A 211 4.17 -0.25 11.53
N CYS A 212 5.24 -0.87 12.02
CA CYS A 212 5.35 -2.33 12.13
C CYS A 212 4.70 -2.90 13.41
N GLY A 213 4.13 -2.04 14.28
CA GLY A 213 3.54 -2.43 15.56
C GLY A 213 4.55 -2.99 16.57
N ALA A 214 5.84 -2.89 16.28
CA ALA A 214 6.91 -3.63 16.96
C ALA A 214 7.24 -3.11 18.36
N GLU A 215 6.79 -1.90 18.71
CA GLU A 215 6.95 -1.30 20.05
C GLU A 215 5.82 -1.72 21.02
N THR A 216 4.72 -2.31 20.51
CA THR A 216 3.55 -2.68 21.32
C THR A 216 3.32 -4.19 21.44
N SER A 217 4.16 -5.00 20.79
CA SER A 217 4.06 -6.47 20.77
C SER A 217 4.74 -7.10 21.98
N SER A 218 4.07 -8.09 22.58
CA SER A 218 4.61 -8.89 23.69
C SER A 218 5.59 -9.95 23.17
N GLY A 219 6.46 -10.49 24.02
CA GLY A 219 7.39 -11.59 23.66
C GLY A 219 6.66 -12.80 23.04
N GLU A 220 5.45 -13.08 23.53
CA GLU A 220 4.57 -14.15 23.03
C GLU A 220 4.16 -13.95 21.55
N ASP A 221 4.00 -12.70 21.10
CA ASP A 221 3.64 -12.39 19.71
C ASP A 221 4.80 -12.70 18.73
N PHE A 222 6.04 -12.62 19.20
CA PHE A 222 7.23 -12.93 18.41
C PHE A 222 7.49 -14.44 18.32
N GLU A 223 7.25 -15.18 19.40
CA GLU A 223 7.31 -16.64 19.38
C GLU A 223 6.28 -17.24 18.42
N GLU A 224 5.06 -16.69 18.37
CA GLU A 224 4.03 -17.09 17.42
C GLU A 224 4.41 -16.82 15.94
N GLU A 225 5.06 -15.69 15.67
CA GLU A 225 5.54 -15.36 14.32
C GLU A 225 6.68 -16.29 13.89
N LEU A 226 7.49 -16.76 14.85
CA LEU A 226 8.62 -17.66 14.63
C LEU A 226 8.25 -19.15 14.63
N ASP A 227 7.08 -19.53 15.14
CA ASP A 227 6.56 -20.91 15.09
C ASP A 227 6.25 -21.34 13.63
N PRO A 228 6.83 -22.46 13.15
CA PRO A 228 6.55 -23.01 11.82
C PRO A 228 5.15 -23.63 11.76
N CYS A 229 4.47 -23.52 10.60
CA CYS A 229 3.23 -24.25 10.36
C CYS A 229 3.55 -25.59 9.67
N PRO A 230 3.11 -26.75 10.20
CA PRO A 230 2.23 -26.93 11.36
C PRO A 230 2.97 -26.81 12.72
N THR A 231 2.32 -26.17 13.69
CA THR A 231 2.89 -25.80 15.02
C THR A 231 3.57 -26.95 15.76
N GLN A 232 4.69 -26.70 16.45
CA GLN A 232 5.42 -27.76 17.17
C GLN A 232 4.89 -28.07 18.59
N LEU A 233 3.87 -27.34 19.07
CA LEU A 233 3.28 -27.56 20.40
C LEU A 233 2.65 -28.96 20.55
N GLU A 234 2.78 -29.51 21.76
CA GLU A 234 2.23 -30.80 22.17
C GLU A 234 0.68 -30.77 22.24
N GLY A 235 0.03 -31.88 21.85
CA GLY A 235 -1.42 -32.04 21.87
C GLY A 235 -2.09 -31.96 20.50
N LYS A 236 -2.30 -33.13 19.85
CA LYS A 236 -2.83 -33.24 18.47
C LYS A 236 -4.16 -32.51 18.24
N ALA A 237 -5.10 -32.58 19.20
CA ALA A 237 -6.42 -31.96 19.05
C ALA A 237 -6.39 -30.43 19.20
N LEU A 238 -5.57 -29.91 20.11
CA LEU A 238 -5.40 -28.47 20.32
C LEU A 238 -4.64 -27.84 19.14
N ARG A 239 -3.60 -28.52 18.64
CA ARG A 239 -2.85 -28.16 17.43
C ARG A 239 -3.75 -28.01 16.21
N MET A 240 -4.61 -29.00 15.93
CA MET A 240 -5.53 -28.94 14.78
C MET A 240 -6.53 -27.78 14.88
N ARG A 241 -7.01 -27.46 16.09
CA ARG A 241 -7.93 -26.32 16.31
C ARG A 241 -7.20 -24.99 16.14
N TYR A 242 -5.98 -24.88 16.67
CA TYR A 242 -5.14 -23.70 16.52
C TYR A 242 -4.73 -23.47 15.05
N ASP A 243 -4.28 -24.49 14.34
CA ASP A 243 -3.94 -24.43 12.91
C ASP A 243 -5.14 -23.99 12.05
N ARG A 244 -6.35 -24.50 12.36
CA ARG A 244 -7.59 -24.08 11.69
C ARG A 244 -7.91 -22.61 11.95
N LEU A 245 -7.71 -22.13 13.18
CA LEU A 245 -7.94 -20.75 13.56
C LEU A 245 -6.93 -19.81 12.87
N ARG A 246 -5.66 -20.20 12.83
CA ARG A 246 -4.58 -19.50 12.13
C ARG A 246 -4.84 -19.37 10.63
N TYR A 247 -5.43 -20.39 10.02
CA TYR A 247 -5.87 -20.33 8.62
C TYR A 247 -6.99 -19.31 8.39
N ILE A 248 -8.01 -19.29 9.25
CA ILE A 248 -9.12 -18.31 9.16
C ILE A 248 -8.57 -16.89 9.35
N PHE A 249 -7.73 -16.68 10.36
CA PHE A 249 -7.15 -15.37 10.62
C PHE A 249 -6.19 -14.90 9.52
N ARG A 250 -5.53 -15.81 8.80
CA ARG A 250 -4.75 -15.46 7.60
C ARG A 250 -5.64 -14.80 6.54
N SER A 251 -6.86 -15.31 6.34
CA SER A 251 -7.81 -14.75 5.38
C SER A 251 -8.27 -13.36 5.81
N THR A 252 -8.65 -13.18 7.09
CA THR A 252 -9.08 -11.86 7.59
C THR A 252 -7.94 -10.86 7.60
N GLN A 253 -6.72 -11.25 8.01
CA GLN A 253 -5.54 -10.40 7.94
C GLN A 253 -5.26 -9.94 6.51
N LYS A 254 -5.43 -10.82 5.51
CA LYS A 254 -5.29 -10.47 4.10
C LYS A 254 -6.32 -9.43 3.67
N MET A 255 -7.59 -9.60 4.04
CA MET A 255 -8.64 -8.62 3.73
C MET A 255 -8.35 -7.25 4.37
N VAL A 256 -7.94 -7.22 5.64
CA VAL A 256 -7.60 -5.97 6.33
C VAL A 256 -6.38 -5.31 5.69
N ASP A 257 -5.37 -6.08 5.28
CA ASP A 257 -4.19 -5.57 4.57
C ASP A 257 -4.55 -5.00 3.19
N GLU A 258 -5.45 -5.65 2.46
CA GLU A 258 -5.96 -5.16 1.17
C GLU A 258 -6.70 -3.82 1.35
N ILE A 259 -7.59 -3.71 2.36
CA ILE A 259 -8.30 -2.46 2.68
C ILE A 259 -7.30 -1.35 3.06
N ALA A 260 -6.34 -1.66 3.94
CA ALA A 260 -5.31 -0.71 4.34
C ALA A 260 -4.49 -0.24 3.13
N THR A 261 -4.11 -1.17 2.26
CA THR A 261 -3.34 -0.90 1.04
C THR A 261 -4.11 -0.02 0.06
N ILE A 262 -5.40 -0.29 -0.15
CA ILE A 262 -6.27 0.53 -1.00
C ILE A 262 -6.36 1.96 -0.44
N GLY A 263 -6.64 2.11 0.85
CA GLY A 263 -6.75 3.43 1.46
C GLY A 263 -5.44 4.20 1.47
N GLU A 264 -4.31 3.53 1.70
CA GLU A 264 -2.99 4.15 1.63
C GLU A 264 -2.61 4.59 0.21
N LYS A 265 -3.00 3.82 -0.81
CA LYS A 265 -2.83 4.24 -2.21
C LYS A 265 -3.61 5.51 -2.49
N VAL A 266 -4.86 5.60 -2.03
CA VAL A 266 -5.67 6.83 -2.15
C VAL A 266 -5.02 7.99 -1.38
N GLN A 267 -4.51 7.75 -0.16
CA GLN A 267 -3.77 8.76 0.59
C GLN A 267 -2.46 9.18 -0.11
N SER A 268 -1.81 8.25 -0.81
CA SER A 268 -0.56 8.51 -1.56
C SER A 268 -0.78 9.48 -2.71
N LEU A 269 -1.95 9.42 -3.37
CA LEU A 269 -2.33 10.36 -4.42
C LEU A 269 -2.37 11.80 -3.91
N SER A 270 -2.92 12.02 -2.71
CA SER A 270 -3.01 13.35 -2.11
C SER A 270 -1.66 13.83 -1.55
N SER A 271 -0.82 12.93 -1.01
CA SER A 271 0.40 13.32 -0.29
C SER A 271 1.63 13.63 -1.16
N TRP A 272 1.52 13.60 -2.50
CA TRP A 272 2.63 13.86 -3.44
C TRP A 272 3.90 13.03 -3.20
N ARG A 273 3.75 11.82 -2.66
CA ARG A 273 4.89 10.92 -2.39
C ARG A 273 5.50 10.33 -3.67
N ASP A 274 4.67 10.16 -4.70
CA ASP A 274 5.08 9.76 -6.04
C ASP A 274 4.68 10.91 -6.99
N GLU A 275 5.67 11.75 -7.36
CA GLU A 275 5.43 12.96 -8.14
C GLU A 275 4.78 12.64 -9.51
N ILE A 276 5.11 11.49 -10.10
CA ILE A 276 4.64 11.10 -11.43
C ILE A 276 3.21 10.55 -11.35
N ALA A 277 2.95 9.67 -10.39
CA ALA A 277 1.62 9.10 -10.22
C ALA A 277 0.58 10.16 -9.83
N THR A 278 0.93 11.07 -8.90
CA THR A 278 0.04 12.16 -8.50
C THR A 278 -0.16 13.17 -9.63
N PHE A 279 0.86 13.45 -10.45
CA PHE A 279 0.71 14.33 -11.63
C PHE A 279 -0.26 13.74 -12.66
N LEU A 280 -0.11 12.47 -13.01
CA LEU A 280 -1.03 11.78 -13.93
C LEU A 280 -2.47 11.75 -13.38
N PHE A 281 -2.62 11.54 -12.07
CA PHE A 281 -3.93 11.59 -11.42
C PHE A 281 -4.53 13.00 -11.45
N ALA A 282 -3.74 14.04 -11.16
CA ALA A 282 -4.20 15.42 -11.24
C ALA A 282 -4.63 15.79 -12.68
N LEU A 283 -3.87 15.38 -13.69
CA LEU A 283 -4.23 15.54 -15.10
C LEU A 283 -5.55 14.83 -15.42
N PHE A 284 -5.72 13.59 -14.96
CA PHE A 284 -6.96 12.85 -15.13
C PHE A 284 -8.15 13.57 -14.46
N CYS A 285 -7.97 14.10 -13.25
CA CYS A 285 -8.98 14.90 -12.57
C CYS A 285 -9.30 16.22 -13.31
N SER A 286 -8.29 16.88 -13.89
CA SER A 286 -8.49 18.11 -14.69
C SER A 286 -9.28 17.83 -15.97
N VAL A 287 -8.98 16.73 -16.67
CA VAL A 287 -9.77 16.29 -17.83
C VAL A 287 -11.20 15.93 -17.40
N GLY A 288 -11.36 15.19 -16.30
CA GLY A 288 -12.67 14.88 -15.72
C GLY A 288 -13.49 16.13 -15.40
N LEU A 289 -12.85 17.15 -14.82
CA LEU A 289 -13.48 18.44 -14.53
C LEU A 289 -14.01 19.10 -15.81
N LEU A 290 -13.18 19.20 -16.86
CA LEU A 290 -13.58 19.76 -18.15
C LEU A 290 -14.77 19.00 -18.75
N VAL A 291 -14.73 17.67 -18.73
CA VAL A 291 -15.82 16.82 -19.22
C VAL A 291 -17.10 17.07 -18.45
N THR A 292 -17.04 17.19 -17.11
CA THR A 292 -18.22 17.45 -16.28
C THR A 292 -18.81 18.86 -16.42
N ILE A 293 -18.02 19.82 -16.91
CA ILE A 293 -18.50 21.18 -17.21
C ILE A 293 -19.23 21.18 -18.55
N ILE A 294 -18.75 20.42 -19.54
CA ILE A 294 -19.30 20.39 -20.90
C ILE A 294 -20.50 19.45 -21.00
N VAL A 295 -20.44 18.28 -20.34
CA VAL A 295 -21.43 17.20 -20.48
C VAL A 295 -22.35 17.18 -19.27
N PRO A 296 -23.69 17.17 -19.45
CA PRO A 296 -24.63 17.08 -18.34
C PRO A 296 -24.46 15.76 -17.58
N THR A 297 -24.64 15.81 -16.26
CA THR A 297 -24.38 14.67 -15.36
C THR A 297 -25.23 13.43 -15.67
N GLN A 298 -26.44 13.63 -16.18
CA GLN A 298 -27.32 12.53 -16.63
C GLN A 298 -26.69 11.70 -17.75
N VAL A 299 -26.07 12.36 -18.73
CA VAL A 299 -25.37 11.68 -19.84
C VAL A 299 -24.14 10.95 -19.33
N LEU A 300 -23.40 11.53 -18.39
CA LEU A 300 -22.26 10.85 -17.75
C LEU A 300 -22.69 9.61 -16.97
N ILE A 301 -23.77 9.69 -16.19
CA ILE A 301 -24.31 8.54 -15.46
C ILE A 301 -24.75 7.45 -16.44
N PHE A 302 -25.45 7.83 -17.52
CA PHE A 302 -25.88 6.89 -18.55
C PHE A 302 -24.67 6.24 -19.25
N LEU A 303 -23.64 7.00 -19.61
CA LEU A 303 -22.39 6.48 -20.19
C LEU A 303 -21.66 5.54 -19.22
N CYS A 304 -21.61 5.87 -17.93
CA CYS A 304 -21.01 5.01 -16.91
C CYS A 304 -21.79 3.69 -16.75
N ILE A 305 -23.12 3.75 -16.71
CA ILE A 305 -23.98 2.57 -16.60
C ILE A 305 -23.84 1.70 -17.86
N THR A 306 -23.92 2.30 -19.05
CA THR A 306 -23.76 1.57 -20.31
C THR A 306 -22.37 0.97 -20.48
N TYR A 307 -21.31 1.68 -20.06
CA TYR A 307 -19.95 1.16 -20.02
C TYR A 307 -19.81 -0.01 -19.02
N TYR A 308 -20.44 0.09 -17.85
CA TYR A 308 -20.41 -0.98 -16.84
C TYR A 308 -21.17 -2.23 -17.28
N LEU A 309 -22.35 -2.03 -17.90
CA LEU A 309 -23.21 -3.09 -18.44
C LEU A 309 -22.77 -3.57 -19.84
N TRP A 310 -21.67 -3.03 -20.36
CA TRP A 310 -21.22 -3.34 -21.71
C TRP A 310 -20.91 -4.84 -21.85
N TYR A 311 -21.47 -5.44 -22.90
CA TYR A 311 -21.40 -6.86 -23.15
C TYR A 311 -19.96 -7.40 -23.12
N PRO A 312 -19.68 -8.55 -22.46
CA PRO A 312 -18.32 -9.02 -22.18
C PRO A 312 -17.40 -9.16 -23.40
N ARG A 313 -17.94 -9.41 -24.60
CA ARG A 313 -17.13 -9.52 -25.83
C ARG A 313 -16.50 -8.21 -26.30
N PHE A 314 -17.07 -7.06 -25.94
CA PHE A 314 -16.52 -5.74 -26.28
C PHE A 314 -15.71 -5.13 -25.13
N ARG A 315 -15.67 -5.79 -23.97
CA ARG A 315 -14.85 -5.37 -22.85
C ARG A 315 -13.39 -5.65 -23.19
N SER A 316 -12.55 -4.61 -23.18
CA SER A 316 -11.11 -4.82 -23.25
C SER A 316 -10.67 -5.65 -22.05
N ILE A 317 -10.06 -6.81 -22.30
CA ILE A 317 -9.51 -7.69 -21.26
C ILE A 317 -8.32 -7.00 -20.55
N LEU A 318 -7.74 -5.97 -21.18
CA LEU A 318 -6.67 -5.18 -20.59
C LEU A 318 -7.22 -4.24 -19.51
N PRO A 319 -6.46 -4.07 -18.41
CA PRO A 319 -6.80 -3.10 -17.36
C PRO A 319 -6.81 -1.68 -17.92
N SER A 320 -7.73 -0.87 -17.42
CA SER A 320 -7.84 0.53 -17.79
C SER A 320 -6.62 1.33 -17.28
N VAL A 321 -6.33 2.47 -17.92
CA VAL A 321 -5.25 3.39 -17.49
C VAL A 321 -5.31 3.76 -16.00
N PRO A 322 -6.46 4.17 -15.42
CA PRO A 322 -6.52 4.47 -13.98
C PRO A 322 -6.29 3.23 -13.12
N GLU A 323 -6.69 2.05 -13.59
CA GLU A 323 -6.43 0.79 -12.88
C GLU A 323 -4.95 0.42 -12.90
N ASN A 324 -4.25 0.62 -14.02
CA ASN A 324 -2.80 0.43 -14.13
C ASN A 324 -2.04 1.39 -13.21
N LEU A 325 -2.44 2.65 -13.20
CA LEU A 325 -1.92 3.67 -12.28
C LEU A 325 -2.11 3.20 -10.82
N PHE A 326 -3.32 2.80 -10.45
CA PHE A 326 -3.65 2.36 -9.09
C PHE A 326 -2.92 1.08 -8.67
N ARG A 327 -2.69 0.15 -9.58
CA ARG A 327 -1.88 -1.05 -9.31
C ARG A 327 -0.43 -0.68 -9.00
N ARG A 328 0.14 0.33 -9.68
CA ARG A 328 1.54 0.79 -9.53
C ARG A 328 1.78 1.77 -8.36
N MET A 329 0.72 2.40 -7.84
CA MET A 329 0.78 3.37 -6.73
C MET A 329 1.43 2.83 -5.45
N LEU A 330 1.93 3.76 -4.63
CA LEU A 330 2.57 3.48 -3.36
C LEU A 330 1.60 2.89 -2.33
N SER A 331 1.98 1.79 -1.69
CA SER A 331 1.35 1.29 -0.47
C SER A 331 2.40 1.20 0.62
N LYS A 332 2.02 1.44 1.89
CA LYS A 332 2.98 1.33 3.00
C LYS A 332 3.27 -0.12 3.38
N GLN A 333 2.54 -1.08 2.82
CA GLN A 333 2.81 -2.51 2.91
C GLN A 333 4.27 -2.86 2.57
N ALA A 334 4.89 -2.13 1.64
CA ALA A 334 6.30 -2.31 1.28
C ALA A 334 7.28 -2.01 2.45
N PHE A 335 6.85 -1.23 3.45
CA PHE A 335 7.65 -0.83 4.60
C PHE A 335 7.35 -1.65 5.86
N ILE A 336 6.52 -2.70 5.77
CA ILE A 336 6.25 -3.62 6.89
C ILE A 336 7.28 -4.76 6.87
N LEU A 337 7.81 -5.08 8.06
CA LEU A 337 8.76 -6.16 8.32
C LEU A 337 8.09 -7.55 8.37
#